data_AF-A0A918S3D7-F1
#
_entry.id   AF-A0A918S3D7-F1
#
_cell.length_a   1.000
_cell.length_b   1.000
_cell.length_c   1.000
_cell.angle_alpha   90.00
_cell.angle_beta   90.00
_cell.angle_gamma   90.00
#
_symmetry.space_group_name_H-M   'P 1'
#
loop_
_entity.id
_entity.type
_entity.pdbx_description
1 polymer ?
#
loop_
_entity_poly.entity_id
_entity_poly.type
_entity_poly.pdbx_seq_one_letter_code
_entity_poly.pdbx_strand_id
1 'polypeptide(L)'
;MGDIESDMDASRWRYTDLIQVGVNRWSKLSEKFWRVPSEIKDRRYTACKQCEHFISATTQCSKCLCAMGIKTWLGGFACPIEKWPAEKHVSE
;
A
#
# COMPACT_ATOMS: atom_id res chain seq x y z
N MET A 1 -3.19 48.62 -31.02
CA MET A 1 -3.36 47.17 -30.81
C MET A 1 -1.97 46.66 -30.49
N GLY A 2 -1.65 46.58 -29.19
CA GLY A 2 -0.32 46.20 -28.71
C GLY A 2 -0.45 44.90 -27.95
N ASP A 3 0.31 43.90 -28.40
CA ASP A 3 0.51 42.63 -27.73
C ASP A 3 1.30 42.88 -26.44
N ILE A 4 0.76 42.43 -25.31
CA ILE A 4 1.45 42.37 -24.02
C ILE A 4 1.15 40.99 -23.41
N GLU A 5 1.63 39.95 -24.08
CA GLU A 5 1.93 38.66 -23.45
C GLU A 5 3.37 38.75 -22.93
N SER A 6 3.54 39.29 -21.72
CA SER A 6 4.78 39.20 -20.96
C SER A 6 4.46 39.40 -19.49
N ASP A 7 4.83 38.39 -18.70
CA ASP A 7 5.12 38.52 -17.27
C ASP A 7 3.95 38.69 -16.29
N MET A 8 3.13 37.63 -16.15
CA MET A 8 2.39 37.41 -14.90
C MET A 8 2.92 36.18 -14.15
N ASP A 9 4.14 36.39 -13.66
CA ASP A 9 4.76 35.90 -12.43
C ASP A 9 4.19 34.61 -11.81
N ALA A 10 5.01 33.56 -11.90
CA ALA A 10 4.84 32.21 -11.36
C ALA A 10 4.86 32.15 -9.81
N SER A 11 4.26 33.14 -9.16
CA SER A 11 4.22 33.30 -7.70
C SER A 11 2.81 33.16 -7.12
N ARG A 12 1.78 32.96 -7.95
CA ARG A 12 0.39 32.76 -7.51
C ARG A 12 0.00 31.29 -7.60
N TRP A 13 0.38 30.51 -6.58
CA TRP A 13 -0.17 29.17 -6.36
C TRP A 13 -1.70 29.21 -6.46
N ARG A 14 -2.27 28.63 -7.52
CA ARG A 14 -3.71 28.39 -7.58
C ARG A 14 -3.97 27.12 -6.81
N TYR A 15 -4.89 27.19 -5.84
CA TYR A 15 -5.32 26.07 -4.99
C TYR A 15 -5.76 24.83 -5.79
N THR A 16 -6.07 24.98 -7.08
CA THR A 16 -6.42 23.92 -8.02
C THR A 16 -5.24 23.10 -8.54
N ASP A 17 -4.00 23.60 -8.46
CA ASP A 17 -2.81 22.89 -8.96
C ASP A 17 -2.29 21.83 -7.97
N LEU A 18 -2.78 21.85 -6.72
CA LEU A 18 -2.44 20.88 -5.68
C LEU A 18 -3.28 19.59 -5.72
N ILE A 19 -4.33 19.52 -6.55
CA ILE A 19 -5.27 18.36 -6.56
C ILE A 19 -4.94 17.33 -7.66
N GLN A 20 -4.15 17.68 -8.69
CA GLN A 20 -3.93 16.78 -9.83
C GLN A 20 -2.82 15.73 -9.63
N VAL A 21 -1.95 15.89 -8.61
CA VAL A 21 -0.88 14.90 -8.30
C VAL A 21 -1.36 13.73 -7.43
N GLY A 22 -2.63 13.69 -7.02
CA GLY A 22 -3.09 12.81 -5.95
C GLY A 22 -4.02 11.64 -6.29
N VAL A 23 -4.57 11.54 -7.50
CA VAL A 23 -5.66 10.57 -7.78
C VAL A 23 -5.34 9.50 -8.84
N ASN A 24 -4.28 9.67 -9.63
CA ASN A 24 -3.97 8.77 -10.75
C ASN A 24 -3.04 7.60 -10.36
N ARG A 25 -2.47 7.63 -9.15
CA ARG A 25 -1.58 6.57 -8.63
C ARG A 25 -2.35 5.54 -7.79
N TRP A 26 -3.50 5.92 -7.23
CA TRP A 26 -4.31 5.05 -6.35
C TRP A 26 -5.09 3.98 -7.13
N SER A 27 -5.53 4.29 -8.36
CA SER A 27 -6.32 3.39 -9.22
C SER A 27 -5.59 2.10 -9.61
N LYS A 28 -4.27 2.17 -9.85
CA LYS A 28 -3.45 0.98 -10.17
C LYS A 28 -3.07 0.14 -8.95
N LEU A 29 -3.22 0.68 -7.74
CA LEU A 29 -2.93 -0.08 -6.52
C LEU A 29 -4.13 -0.97 -6.18
N SER A 30 -5.36 -0.48 -6.31
CA SER A 30 -6.58 -1.17 -5.87
C SER A 30 -6.86 -2.52 -6.55
N GLU A 31 -6.35 -2.76 -7.76
CA GLU A 31 -6.56 -4.02 -8.50
C GLU A 31 -5.85 -5.23 -7.87
N LYS A 32 -4.87 -5.01 -6.97
CA LYS A 32 -4.02 -6.09 -6.40
C LYS A 32 -4.38 -6.48 -4.96
N PHE A 33 -5.36 -5.83 -4.35
CA PHE A 33 -5.71 -6.05 -2.96
C PHE A 33 -7.12 -6.62 -2.83
N TRP A 34 -7.21 -7.89 -2.44
CA TRP A 34 -8.45 -8.47 -1.91
C TRP A 34 -8.21 -8.98 -0.50
N ARG A 35 -9.29 -9.08 0.28
CA ARG A 35 -9.26 -9.61 1.63
C ARG A 35 -9.32 -11.13 1.60
N VAL A 36 -8.39 -11.79 2.28
CA VAL A 36 -8.43 -13.25 2.48
C VAL A 36 -9.39 -13.64 3.62
N PRO A 37 -9.88 -14.89 3.67
CA PRO A 37 -10.60 -15.41 4.83
C PRO A 37 -9.79 -15.32 6.13
N SER A 38 -10.49 -15.25 7.27
CA SER A 38 -9.88 -15.13 8.59
C SER A 38 -8.88 -16.26 8.89
N GLU A 39 -9.18 -17.49 8.47
CA GLU A 39 -8.30 -18.65 8.64
C GLU A 39 -6.92 -18.42 7.99
N ILE A 40 -6.88 -17.93 6.76
CA ILE A 40 -5.63 -17.63 6.05
C ILE A 40 -4.87 -16.52 6.78
N LYS A 41 -5.58 -15.47 7.19
CA LYS A 41 -4.98 -14.38 7.96
C LYS A 41 -4.39 -14.89 9.28
N ASP A 42 -5.09 -15.73 10.02
CA ASP A 42 -4.64 -16.25 11.31
C ASP A 42 -3.45 -17.20 11.18
N ARG A 43 -3.44 -18.04 10.14
CA ARG A 43 -2.29 -18.87 9.77
C ARG A 43 -1.07 -18.01 9.47
N ARG A 44 -1.21 -17.01 8.60
CA ARG A 44 -0.12 -16.08 8.24
C ARG A 44 0.37 -15.28 9.45
N TYR A 45 -0.55 -14.80 10.28
CA TYR A 45 -0.21 -14.01 11.47
C TYR A 45 0.49 -14.85 12.54
N THR A 46 0.08 -16.10 12.73
CA THR A 46 0.75 -17.06 13.62
C THR A 46 2.17 -17.37 13.13
N ALA A 47 2.36 -17.59 11.83
CA ALA A 47 3.69 -17.77 11.24
C ALA A 47 4.61 -16.55 11.46
N CYS A 48 4.04 -15.34 11.42
CA CYS A 48 4.78 -14.13 11.73
C CYS A 48 5.11 -13.99 13.21
N LYS A 49 4.20 -14.32 14.14
CA LYS A 49 4.47 -14.27 15.59
C LYS A 49 5.63 -15.20 16.00
N GLN A 50 5.88 -16.27 15.25
CA GLN A 50 7.00 -17.20 15.47
C GLN A 50 8.28 -16.83 14.70
N CYS A 51 8.29 -15.68 13.99
CA CYS A 51 9.40 -15.28 13.15
C CYS A 51 10.43 -14.45 13.92
N GLU A 52 11.72 -14.72 13.72
CA GLU A 52 12.84 -13.93 14.24
C GLU A 52 12.81 -12.45 13.82
N HIS A 53 12.13 -12.13 12.72
CA HIS A 53 12.00 -10.77 12.21
C HIS A 53 10.73 -10.06 12.69
N PHE A 54 9.93 -10.68 13.57
CA PHE A 54 8.73 -10.05 14.09
C PHE A 54 9.05 -9.18 15.30
N ILE A 55 8.77 -7.89 15.16
CA ILE A 55 8.92 -6.91 16.22
C ILE A 55 7.60 -6.89 16.99
N SER A 56 7.56 -7.61 18.12
CA SER A 56 6.35 -7.75 18.95
C SER A 56 5.84 -6.40 19.47
N ALA A 57 6.73 -5.48 19.82
CA ALA A 57 6.39 -4.16 20.35
C ALA A 57 5.55 -3.31 19.39
N THR A 58 5.80 -3.41 18.09
CA THR A 58 5.10 -2.61 17.05
C THR A 58 4.17 -3.44 16.18
N THR A 59 4.17 -4.76 16.34
CA THR A 59 3.45 -5.74 15.49
C THR A 59 3.82 -5.65 14.01
N GLN A 60 5.10 -5.35 13.73
CA GLN A 60 5.65 -5.19 12.38
C GLN A 60 6.73 -6.25 12.08
N CYS A 61 7.10 -6.38 10.81
CA CYS A 61 8.22 -7.22 10.39
C CYS A 61 9.46 -6.35 10.10
N SER A 62 10.63 -6.69 10.63
CA SER A 62 11.87 -5.94 10.40
C SER A 62 12.40 -5.99 8.96
N LYS A 63 11.91 -6.92 8.13
CA LYS A 63 12.32 -7.04 6.71
C LYS A 63 11.49 -6.21 5.75
N CYS A 64 10.20 -6.03 6.02
CA CYS A 64 9.30 -5.28 5.13
C CYS A 64 8.59 -4.09 5.79
N LEU A 65 8.73 -3.94 7.11
CA LEU A 65 8.16 -2.88 7.94
C LEU A 65 6.62 -2.74 7.86
N CYS A 66 5.93 -3.74 7.31
CA CYS A 66 4.47 -3.71 7.24
C CYS A 66 3.85 -4.04 8.60
N ALA A 67 2.73 -3.39 8.92
CA ALA A 67 1.85 -3.79 10.02
C ALA A 67 1.28 -5.19 9.74
N MET A 68 1.69 -6.19 10.51
CA MET A 68 1.34 -7.58 10.22
C MET A 68 -0.14 -7.87 10.40
N GLY A 69 -0.81 -7.13 11.30
CA GLY A 69 -2.25 -7.17 11.46
C GLY A 69 -3.03 -6.82 10.18
N ILE A 70 -2.44 -6.03 9.27
CA ILE A 70 -3.04 -5.64 7.99
C ILE A 70 -2.49 -6.52 6.86
N LYS A 71 -1.16 -6.65 6.74
CA LYS A 71 -0.52 -7.37 5.63
C LYS A 71 -1.02 -8.81 5.47
N THR A 72 -1.34 -9.46 6.59
CA THR A 72 -1.85 -10.84 6.58
C THR A 72 -3.24 -10.97 5.96
N TRP A 73 -4.05 -9.92 5.98
CA TRP A 73 -5.35 -9.87 5.30
C TRP A 73 -5.26 -9.71 3.78
N LEU A 74 -4.14 -9.21 3.26
CA LEU A 74 -4.01 -8.86 1.85
C LEU A 74 -3.61 -10.11 1.04
N GLY A 75 -4.47 -10.54 0.12
CA GLY A 75 -4.27 -11.75 -0.67
C GLY A 75 -3.07 -11.67 -1.62
N GLY A 76 -2.93 -10.56 -2.35
CA GLY A 76 -1.88 -10.36 -3.36
C GLY A 76 -0.46 -10.11 -2.82
N PHE A 77 -0.23 -10.30 -1.51
CA PHE A 77 1.07 -10.10 -0.86
C PHE A 77 1.65 -11.43 -0.44
N ALA A 78 2.98 -11.50 -0.35
CA ALA A 78 3.71 -12.64 0.18
C ALA A 78 4.68 -12.21 1.29
N CYS A 79 5.19 -13.19 2.03
CA CYS A 79 6.30 -12.96 2.95
C CYS A 79 7.60 -12.70 2.17
N PRO A 80 8.41 -11.68 2.50
CA PRO A 80 9.69 -11.43 1.81
C PRO A 80 10.74 -12.52 2.04
N ILE A 81 10.53 -13.38 3.05
CA ILE A 81 11.36 -14.57 3.34
C ILE A 81 10.58 -15.87 3.10
N GLU A 82 9.54 -15.79 2.27
CA GLU A 82 8.80 -16.95 1.73
C GLU A 82 8.11 -17.88 2.77
N LYS A 83 7.92 -17.43 4.02
CA LYS A 83 7.14 -18.18 5.03
C LYS A 83 5.67 -18.41 4.66
N TRP A 84 5.12 -17.61 3.75
CA TRP A 84 3.76 -17.77 3.22
C TRP A 84 3.64 -17.11 1.84
N PRO A 85 2.88 -17.71 0.91
CA PRO A 85 2.73 -17.22 -0.46
C PRO A 85 1.61 -16.18 -0.61
N ALA A 86 1.57 -15.50 -1.76
CA ALA A 86 0.39 -14.76 -2.18
C ALA A 86 -0.75 -15.73 -2.48
N GLU A 87 -1.97 -15.39 -2.04
CA GLU A 87 -3.14 -16.18 -2.39
C GLU A 87 -3.55 -15.87 -3.84
N LYS A 88 -4.44 -16.69 -4.40
CA LYS A 88 -5.14 -16.39 -5.64
C LYS A 88 -6.42 -15.62 -5.35
N HIS A 89 -6.82 -14.73 -6.24
CA HIS A 89 -8.14 -14.11 -6.18
C HIS A 89 -9.15 -15.13 -6.69
N VAL A 90 -9.90 -15.74 -5.76
CA VAL A 90 -10.97 -16.68 -6.12
C VAL A 90 -12.22 -15.85 -6.38
N SER A 91 -12.46 -15.53 -7.66
CA SER A 91 -13.73 -15.01 -8.13
C SER A 91 -14.62 -16.20 -8.49
N GLU A 92 -15.39 -16.68 -7.52
CA GLU A 92 -16.51 -17.61 -7.76
C GLU A 92 -17.65 -16.92 -8.52
#